data_AF-A0A368G0E4-F1
#
_entry.id   AF-A0A368G0E4-F1
#
_cell.length_a   1.000
_cell.length_b   1.000
_cell.length_c   1.000
_cell.angle_alpha   90.00
_cell.angle_beta   90.00
_cell.angle_gamma   90.00
#
_symmetry.space_group_name_H-M   'P 1'
#
loop_
_entity.id
_entity.type
_entity.pdbx_description
1 polymer ?
#
loop_
_entity_poly.entity_id
_entity_poly.type
_entity_poly.pdbx_seq_one_letter_code
_entity_poly.pdbx_strand_id
1 'polypeptide(L)' 'MLTDVILLQILACVSDRCNVHCYDGDCPSCRAMSKRMFTIICQQTGMTSLAHIQYTGTCPRLFNDLADEYVAVKRRVAA' A
#
# COMPACT_ATOMS: atom_id res chain seq x y z
N MET A 1 11.29 -9.41 -22.20
CA MET A 1 11.41 -8.25 -23.13
C MET A 1 10.23 -7.29 -23.01
N LEU A 2 8.97 -7.68 -23.29
CA LEU A 2 7.81 -6.77 -23.12
C LEU A 2 7.45 -6.53 -21.64
N THR A 3 7.65 -7.53 -20.79
CA THR A 3 7.44 -7.48 -19.33
C THR A 3 8.43 -6.56 -18.61
N ASP A 4 9.67 -6.46 -19.10
CA ASP A 4 10.72 -5.63 -18.51
C ASP A 4 10.49 -4.13 -18.73
N VAL A 5 10.00 -3.75 -19.91
CA VAL A 5 9.68 -2.35 -20.23
C VAL A 5 8.48 -1.86 -19.41
N ILE A 6 7.45 -2.70 -19.27
CA ILE A 6 6.28 -2.40 -18.45
C ILE A 6 6.69 -2.28 -16.96
N LEU A 7 7.54 -3.18 -16.47
CA LEU A 7 8.03 -3.14 -15.10
C LEU A 7 8.85 -1.87 -14.85
N LEU A 8 9.75 -1.47 -15.75
CA LEU A 8 10.54 -0.24 -15.63
C LEU A 8 9.69 1.02 -15.69
N GLN A 9 8.65 1.06 -16.53
CA GLN A 9 7.70 2.19 -16.58
C GLN A 9 6.83 2.26 -15.34
N ILE A 10 6.40 1.12 -14.79
CA ILE A 10 5.67 1.06 -13.52
C ILE A 10 6.59 1.47 -12.38
N LEU A 11 7.85 1.01 -12.34
CA LEU A 11 8.82 1.39 -11.31
C LEU A 11 9.22 2.87 -11.40
N ALA A 12 9.35 3.43 -12.61
CA ALA A 12 9.56 4.86 -12.79
C ALA A 12 8.32 5.65 -12.35
N CYS A 13 7.12 5.22 -12.74
CA CYS A 13 5.87 5.82 -12.26
C CYS A 13 5.73 5.70 -10.74
N VAL A 14 6.11 4.58 -10.14
CA VAL A 14 6.12 4.37 -8.69
C VAL A 14 7.22 5.21 -8.03
N SER A 15 8.42 5.33 -8.59
CA SER A 15 9.47 6.19 -8.03
C SER A 15 9.12 7.68 -8.11
N ASP A 16 8.46 8.09 -9.20
CA ASP A 16 8.18 9.48 -9.52
C ASP A 16 6.81 9.94 -8.98
N ARG A 17 5.87 8.99 -8.80
CA ARG A 17 4.49 9.22 -8.32
C ARG A 17 4.17 8.51 -7.01
N CYS A 18 4.68 7.30 -6.78
CA CYS A 18 4.67 6.61 -5.48
C CYS A 18 5.89 6.99 -4.64
N ASN A 19 6.00 8.29 -4.40
CA ASN A 19 6.69 8.79 -3.24
C ASN A 19 6.18 7.98 -2.01
N VAL A 20 7.02 7.69 -1.02
CA VAL A 20 6.61 7.01 0.23
C VAL A 20 5.33 7.63 0.84
N HIS A 21 5.05 8.87 0.46
CA HIS A 21 3.83 9.64 0.65
C HIS A 21 2.52 9.05 0.12
N CYS A 22 2.52 8.01 -0.72
CA CYS A 22 1.26 7.39 -1.15
C CYS A 22 0.56 6.64 -0.02
N TYR A 23 1.29 6.30 1.03
CA TYR A 23 0.73 5.82 2.30
C TYR A 23 0.46 6.96 3.29
N ASP A 24 1.07 8.14 3.10
CA ASP A 24 0.89 9.33 3.95
C ASP A 24 -0.48 10.02 3.79
N GLY A 25 -1.32 9.55 2.86
CA GLY A 25 -2.65 10.11 2.60
C GLY A 25 -2.65 11.44 1.81
N ASP A 26 -1.48 12.02 1.55
CA ASP A 26 -1.30 13.29 0.83
C ASP A 26 -1.74 13.24 -0.64
N CYS A 27 -1.89 12.04 -1.22
CA CYS A 27 -2.38 11.85 -2.58
C CYS A 27 -3.50 10.78 -2.64
N PRO A 28 -4.79 11.17 -2.70
CA PRO A 28 -5.92 10.24 -2.70
C PRO A 28 -5.90 9.21 -3.83
N SER A 29 -5.53 9.63 -5.04
CA SER A 29 -5.42 8.75 -6.21
C SER A 29 -4.36 7.67 -6.01
N CYS A 30 -3.23 8.05 -5.40
CA CYS A 30 -2.14 7.13 -5.13
C CYS A 30 -2.51 6.12 -4.04
N ARG A 31 -3.12 6.61 -2.94
CA ARG A 31 -3.66 5.75 -1.87
C ARG A 31 -4.67 4.74 -2.41
N ALA A 32 -5.54 5.14 -3.34
CA ALA A 32 -6.51 4.25 -3.97
C ALA A 32 -5.85 3.16 -4.83
N MET A 33 -4.81 3.50 -5.60
CA MET A 33 -4.05 2.54 -6.40
C MET A 33 -3.29 1.54 -5.53
N SER A 34 -2.57 2.01 -4.52
CA SER A 34 -1.87 1.15 -3.56
C SER A 34 -2.84 0.23 -2.83
N LYS A 35 -4.00 0.74 -2.40
CA LYS A 35 -5.07 -0.06 -1.78
C LYS A 35 -5.55 -1.18 -2.70
N ARG A 36 -5.73 -0.89 -3.99
CA ARG A 36 -6.17 -1.89 -4.98
C ARG A 36 -5.13 -3.00 -5.15
N MET A 37 -3.86 -2.64 -5.32
CA MET A 37 -2.76 -3.62 -5.45
C MET A 37 -2.60 -4.45 -4.17
N PHE A 38 -2.58 -3.82 -3.00
CA PHE A 38 -2.52 -4.51 -1.71
C PHE A 38 -3.68 -5.49 -1.55
N THR A 39 -4.90 -5.07 -1.88
CA THR A 39 -6.10 -5.92 -1.74
C THR A 39 -5.95 -7.20 -2.55
N ILE A 40 -5.49 -7.10 -3.80
CA ILE A 40 -5.28 -8.26 -4.69
C ILE A 40 -4.26 -9.22 -4.06
N ILE A 41 -3.10 -8.71 -3.65
CA ILE A 41 -2.02 -9.54 -3.08
C ILE A 41 -2.47 -10.17 -1.76
N CYS A 42 -3.09 -9.39 -0.88
CA CYS A 42 -3.59 -9.85 0.41
C CYS A 42 -4.61 -10.98 0.26
N GLN A 43 -5.52 -10.87 -0.71
CA GLN A 43 -6.49 -11.93 -1.01
C GLN A 43 -5.82 -13.18 -1.60
N GLN A 44 -4.92 -13.00 -2.57
CA GLN A 44 -4.22 -14.11 -3.22
C GLN A 44 -3.34 -14.91 -2.25
N THR A 45 -2.78 -14.25 -1.25
CA THR A 45 -1.88 -14.86 -0.27
C THR A 45 -2.59 -15.32 1.01
N GLY A 46 -3.89 -15.05 1.17
CA GLY A 46 -4.60 -15.31 2.42
C GLY A 46 -3.99 -14.54 3.61
N MET A 47 -3.46 -13.35 3.36
CA MET A 47 -2.62 -12.59 4.29
C MET A 47 -3.28 -12.36 5.66
N THR A 48 -4.59 -12.13 5.70
CA THR A 48 -5.34 -11.93 6.96
C THR A 48 -5.28 -13.12 7.92
N SER A 49 -5.03 -14.32 7.39
CA SER A 49 -4.98 -15.57 8.16
C SER A 49 -3.56 -16.00 8.52
N LEU A 50 -2.53 -15.24 8.11
CA LEU A 50 -1.15 -15.55 8.47
C LEU A 50 -0.95 -15.40 9.99
N ALA A 51 -0.20 -16.33 10.59
CA ALA A 51 -0.06 -16.44 12.05
C ALA A 51 0.51 -15.18 12.73
N HIS A 52 1.28 -14.35 12.01
CA HIS A 52 1.84 -13.10 12.51
C HIS A 52 1.00 -11.85 12.19
N ILE A 53 -0.14 -12.02 11.50
CA ILE A 53 -1.08 -10.94 11.15
C ILE A 53 -2.40 -11.13 11.90
N GLN A 54 -3.02 -12.31 11.79
CA GLN A 54 -4.29 -12.70 12.44
C GLN A 54 -5.32 -11.56 12.50
N TYR A 55 -5.78 -11.11 11.34
CA TYR A 55 -6.69 -9.96 11.21
C TYR A 55 -8.11 -10.41 10.88
N THR A 56 -9.10 -9.93 11.65
CA THR A 56 -10.51 -10.35 11.53
C THR A 56 -11.33 -9.53 10.51
N GLY A 57 -10.74 -8.49 9.92
CA GLY A 57 -11.38 -7.67 8.90
C GLY A 57 -11.07 -8.09 7.47
N THR A 58 -11.33 -7.20 6.52
CA THR A 58 -11.09 -7.42 5.09
C THR A 58 -9.75 -6.84 4.66
N CYS A 59 -9.12 -7.38 3.60
CA CYS A 59 -7.87 -6.85 3.04
C CYS A 59 -7.91 -5.34 2.73
N PRO A 60 -8.97 -4.77 2.13
CA PRO A 60 -9.06 -3.32 1.94
C PRO A 60 -9.10 -2.53 3.25
N ARG A 61 -9.60 -3.12 4.33
CA ARG A 61 -9.65 -2.50 5.66
C ARG A 61 -8.31 -2.59 6.36
N LEU A 62 -7.64 -3.75 6.29
CA LEU A 62 -6.27 -3.92 6.77
C LEU A 62 -5.32 -2.87 6.16
N PHE A 63 -5.42 -2.62 4.85
CA PHE A 63 -4.66 -1.55 4.21
C PHE A 63 -4.92 -0.18 4.82
N ASN A 64 -6.20 0.17 5.03
CA ASN A 64 -6.57 1.47 5.58
C ASN A 64 -6.00 1.63 6.99
N ASP A 65 -6.17 0.63 7.84
CA ASP A 65 -5.71 0.65 9.22
C ASP A 65 -4.19 0.84 9.30
N LEU A 66 -3.43 0.07 8.50
CA LEU A 66 -1.96 0.18 8.43
C LEU A 66 -1.49 1.53 7.85
N ALA A 67 -2.16 2.02 6.80
CA ALA A 67 -1.83 3.31 6.20
C ALA A 67 -2.09 4.46 7.19
N ASP A 68 -3.23 4.45 7.88
CA ASP A 68 -3.58 5.48 8.86
C ASP A 68 -2.65 5.44 10.08
N GLU A 69 -2.24 4.25 10.54
CA GLU A 69 -1.21 4.10 11.58
C GLU A 69 0.14 4.67 11.14
N TYR A 70 0.58 4.37 9.92
CA TYR A 70 1.82 4.91 9.36
C TYR A 70 1.82 6.45 9.32
N VAL A 71 0.72 7.06 8.87
CA VAL A 71 0.56 8.54 8.89
C VAL A 71 0.61 9.08 10.31
N ALA A 72 -0.09 8.42 11.24
CA ALA A 72 -0.14 8.85 12.64
C ALA A 72 1.25 8.81 13.29
N VAL A 73 2.04 7.75 13.04
CA VAL A 73 3.42 7.63 13.52
C VAL A 73 4.30 8.72 12.91
N LYS A 74 4.23 8.92 11.58
CA LYS A 74 5.00 9.96 10.90
C LYS A 74 4.73 11.35 11.49
N ARG A 75 3.46 11.68 11.75
CA ARG A 75 3.07 12.97 12.35
C ARG A 75 3.59 13.14 13.78
N ARG A 76 3.67 12.07 14.57
CA ARG A 76 4.24 12.12 15.94
C ARG A 76 5.75 12.32 15.92
N VAL A 77 6.46 11.72 14.95
CA VAL A 77 7.92 11.85 14.82
C VAL A 77 8.32 13.21 14.25
N ALA A 78 7.47 13.81 13.42
CA ALA A 78 7.71 15.13 12.83
C ALA A 78 7.31 16.33 13.72
N ALA A 79 6.64 16.07 14.86
CA ALA A 79 6.22 17.07 15.85
C ALA A 79 7.26 17.20 16.98
#